data_AF-A0A928Z0C0-F1
#
_entry.id   AF-A0A928Z0C0-F1
#
_cell.length_a   1.000
_cell.length_b   1.000
_cell.length_c   1.000
_cell.angle_alpha   90.00
_cell.angle_beta   90.00
_cell.angle_gamma   90.00
#
_symmetry.space_group_name_H-M   'P 1'
#
loop_
_entity.id
_entity.type
_entity.pdbx_description
1 polymer ?
#
loop_
_entity_poly.entity_id
_entity_poly.type
_entity_poly.pdbx_seq_one_letter_code
_entity_poly.pdbx_strand_id
1 'polypeptide(L)' 'MNLSSLGFFHSLRSDHKNRQFAVIGLGRFGRAVCSSMHNSGYEVLAVDSDRKRVDQALNDRIATHARQI' A
#
# COMPACT_ATOMS: atom_id res chain seq x y z
N MET A 1 12.36 -32.26 2.11
CA MET A 1 11.86 -31.46 3.27
C MET A 1 11.17 -30.24 2.69
N ASN A 2 9.87 -30.09 2.96
CA ASN A 2 9.04 -29.05 2.37
C ASN A 2 8.96 -27.86 3.34
N LEU A 3 9.57 -26.73 2.97
CA LEU A 3 9.69 -25.51 3.79
C LEU A 3 8.46 -24.58 3.69
N SER A 4 7.32 -25.09 3.25
CA SER A 4 6.06 -24.32 3.17
C SER A 4 5.50 -23.94 4.55
N SER A 5 6.02 -24.48 5.66
CA SER A 5 5.54 -24.19 7.02
C SER A 5 6.01 -22.85 7.60
N LEU A 6 6.89 -22.12 6.92
CA LEU A 6 7.44 -20.85 7.42
C LEU A 6 6.62 -19.61 7.03
N GLY A 7 5.54 -19.75 6.26
CA GLY A 7 4.61 -18.65 5.93
C GLY A 7 3.69 -18.23 7.08
N PHE A 8 3.57 -19.04 8.13
CA PHE A 8 2.65 -18.80 9.25
C PHE A 8 3.18 -17.85 10.33
N PHE A 9 4.49 -17.57 10.36
CA PHE A 9 5.11 -16.81 11.44
C PHE A 9 5.08 -15.28 11.25
N HIS A 10 4.40 -14.74 10.23
CA HIS A 10 4.20 -13.29 10.12
C HIS A 10 3.36 -12.74 11.29
N SER A 11 2.41 -13.53 11.82
CA SER A 11 1.56 -13.11 12.95
C SER A 11 2.29 -13.07 14.31
N LEU A 12 3.51 -13.62 14.40
CA LEU A 12 4.34 -13.57 15.62
C LEU A 12 5.34 -12.41 15.64
N ARG A 13 5.38 -11.57 14.59
CA ARG A 13 6.00 -10.24 14.70
C ARG A 13 5.00 -9.27 15.31
N SER A 14 4.93 -9.29 16.63
CA SER A 14 4.41 -8.17 17.40
C SER A 14 5.36 -6.97 17.27
N ASP A 15 5.22 -6.24 16.17
CA ASP A 15 5.59 -4.82 16.09
C ASP A 15 4.35 -4.07 15.61
N HIS A 16 3.36 -3.95 16.51
CA HIS A 16 2.15 -3.13 16.33
C HIS A 16 2.47 -1.63 16.29
N LYS A 17 3.43 -1.20 15.47
CA LYS A 17 3.45 0.18 14.98
C LYS A 17 2.46 0.25 13.82
N ASN A 18 1.50 1.15 13.88
CA ASN A 18 0.59 1.45 12.78
C ASN A 18 1.40 1.84 11.52
N ARG A 19 1.68 0.87 10.65
CA ARG A 19 2.37 1.07 9.37
C ARG A 19 1.40 1.19 8.20
N GLN A 20 0.11 1.36 8.49
CA GLN A 20 -0.96 1.46 7.51
C GLN A 20 -1.39 2.91 7.37
N PHE A 21 -1.36 3.43 6.15
CA PHE A 21 -1.74 4.80 5.84
C PHE A 21 -2.72 4.83 4.67
N ALA A 22 -3.69 5.74 4.71
CA ALA A 22 -4.56 6.03 3.58
C ALA A 22 -4.15 7.36 2.94
N VAL A 23 -4.02 7.38 1.62
CA VAL A 23 -3.80 8.58 0.82
C VAL A 23 -5.05 8.84 0.00
N ILE A 24 -5.81 9.87 0.38
CA ILE A 24 -7.05 10.28 -0.30
C ILE A 24 -6.73 11.48 -1.20
N GLY A 25 -6.91 11.29 -2.50
CA GLY A 25 -6.49 12.20 -3.57
C GLY A 25 -5.15 11.78 -4.19
N LEU A 26 -5.18 11.27 -5.41
CA LEU A 26 -4.06 10.79 -6.22
C LEU A 26 -3.65 11.81 -7.30
N GLY A 27 -3.70 13.10 -6.96
CA GLY A 27 -3.03 14.15 -7.72
C GLY A 27 -1.50 14.07 -7.61
N ARG A 28 -0.79 15.11 -8.07
CA ARG A 28 0.68 15.14 -8.08
C ARG A 28 1.29 14.89 -6.69
N PHE A 29 0.74 15.52 -5.66
CA PHE A 29 1.22 15.37 -4.29
C PHE A 29 0.89 13.99 -3.71
N GLY A 30 -0.36 13.56 -3.80
CA GLY A 30 -0.78 12.28 -3.23
C GLY A 30 -0.03 11.09 -3.82
N ARG A 31 0.21 11.07 -5.13
CA ARG A 31 1.03 10.00 -5.75
C ARG A 31 2.47 9.99 -5.25
N ALA A 32 3.09 11.15 -5.04
CA ALA A 32 4.44 11.24 -4.48
C ALA A 32 4.51 10.74 -3.03
N VAL A 33 3.49 11.07 -2.22
CA VAL A 33 3.35 10.56 -0.85
C VAL A 33 3.16 9.04 -0.85
N CYS A 34 2.24 8.54 -1.68
CA CYS A 34 1.95 7.11 -1.81
C CYS A 34 3.22 6.33 -2.15
N SER A 35 3.95 6.76 -3.20
CA SER A 35 5.19 6.15 -3.61
C SER A 35 6.27 6.20 -2.51
N SER A 36 6.43 7.33 -1.83
CA SER A 36 7.43 7.47 -0.76
C SER A 36 7.14 6.53 0.42
N MET A 37 5.88 6.44 0.83
CA MET A 37 5.45 5.56 1.93
C MET A 37 5.59 4.10 1.54
N HIS A 38 5.12 3.72 0.35
CA HIS A 38 5.24 2.37 -0.17
C HIS A 38 6.72 1.92 -0.26
N ASN A 39 7.59 2.77 -0.80
CA ASN A 39 9.03 2.50 -0.89
C ASN A 39 9.72 2.41 0.48
N SER A 40 9.16 3.08 1.50
CA SER A 40 9.64 3.00 2.89
C SER A 40 9.12 1.76 3.64
N GLY A 41 8.37 0.87 2.97
CA GLY A 41 7.85 -0.37 3.54
C GLY A 41 6.58 -0.19 4.38
N TYR A 42 5.87 0.92 4.20
CA TYR A 42 4.54 1.11 4.77
C TYR A 42 3.47 0.49 3.86
N GLU A 43 2.39 0.03 4.48
CA GLU A 43 1.20 -0.41 3.77
C GLU A 43 0.33 0.81 3.46
N VAL A 44 0.01 1.01 2.17
CA VAL A 44 -0.68 2.22 1.72
C VAL A 44 -1.97 1.88 0.98
N LEU A 45 -3.07 2.48 1.41
CA LEU A 45 -4.36 2.49 0.71
C LEU A 45 -4.49 3.79 -0.09
N ALA A 46 -4.43 3.68 -1.43
CA ALA A 46 -4.65 4.78 -2.35
C ALA A 46 -6.15 4.96 -2.66
N VAL A 47 -6.66 6.19 -2.54
CA VAL A 47 -8.07 6.51 -2.81
C VAL A 47 -8.19 7.75 -3.68
N ASP A 48 -8.98 7.71 -4.74
CA ASP A 48 -9.35 8.90 -5.55
C ASP A 48 -10.73 8.67 -6.17
N SER A 49 -11.40 9.73 -6.60
CA SER A 49 -12.67 9.64 -7.33
C SER A 49 -12.47 9.38 -8.83
N ASP A 50 -11.31 9.75 -9.39
CA ASP A 50 -10.93 9.45 -10.77
C ASP A 50 -10.33 8.05 -10.89
N ARG A 51 -11.11 7.13 -11.46
CA ARG A 51 -10.72 5.74 -11.72
C ARG A 51 -9.38 5.62 -12.46
N LYS A 52 -9.07 6.53 -13.40
CA LYS A 52 -7.81 6.46 -14.15
C LYS A 52 -6.61 6.62 -13.22
N ARG A 53 -6.72 7.48 -12.19
CA ARG A 53 -5.66 7.69 -11.21
C ARG A 53 -5.51 6.51 -10.26
N VAL A 54 -6.63 5.88 -9.89
CA VAL A 54 -6.65 4.64 -9.09
C VAL A 54 -5.95 3.51 -9.85
N ASP A 55 -6.32 3.29 -11.11
CA ASP A 55 -5.72 2.26 -11.97
C ASP A 55 -4.22 2.54 -12.21
N GLN A 56 -3.84 3.80 -12.42
CA GLN A 56 -2.43 4.21 -12.52
C GLN A 56 -1.65 3.89 -11.23
N ALA A 57 -2.20 4.17 -10.06
CA ALA A 57 -1.52 3.88 -8.80
C ALA A 57 -1.23 2.37 -8.61
N LEU A 58 -2.14 1.51 -9.08
CA LEU A 58 -1.93 0.05 -9.09
C LEU A 58 -0.88 -0.37 -10.13
N ASN A 59 -0.98 0.15 -11.35
CA ASN A 59 -0.05 -0.15 -12.44
C ASN A 59 1.39 0.26 -12.09
N ASP A 60 1.56 1.42 -11.48
CA ASP A 60 2.85 1.96 -11.04
C ASP A 60 3.36 1.32 -9.76
N ARG A 61 2.55 0.48 -9.10
CA ARG A 61 2.87 -0.20 -7.82
C ARG A 61 3.32 0.77 -6.73
N ILE A 62 2.63 1.90 -6.61
CA ILE A 62 2.91 2.93 -5.60
C ILE A 62 2.04 2.78 -4.34
N ALA A 63 1.19 1.76 -4.27
CA ALA A 63 0.30 1.48 -3.15
C ALA A 63 0.12 -0.03 -2.99
N THR A 64 -0.18 -0.47 -1.77
CA THR A 64 -0.51 -1.87 -1.48
C THR A 64 -1.94 -2.19 -1.94
N HIS A 65 -2.85 -1.24 -1.73
CA HIS A 65 -4.24 -1.34 -2.13
C HIS A 65 -4.69 -0.03 -2.78
N ALA A 66 -5.66 -0.10 -3.69
CA ALA A 66 -6.30 1.10 -4.24
C ALA A 66 -7.81 0.92 -4.40
N ARG A 67 -8.58 1.98 -4.11
CA ARG A 67 -10.04 2.01 -4.20
C ARG A 67 -10.54 3.33 -4.78
N GLN A 68 -11.59 3.26 -5.57
CA GLN A 68 -12.33 4.44 -6.00
C GLN A 68 -13.40 4.79 -4.94
N ILE A 69 -13.61 6.09 -4.71
CA ILE A 69 -14.74 6.63 -3.91
C ILE A 69 -15.74 7.40 -4.77
#